data_AF-A0A6C0HEG7-F1
#
_entry.id   AF-A0A6C0HEG7-F1
#
_cell.length_a   1.000
_cell.length_b   1.000
_cell.length_c   1.000
_cell.angle_alpha   90.00
_cell.angle_beta   90.00
_cell.angle_gamma   90.00
#
_symmetry.space_group_name_H-M   'P 1'
#
loop_
_entity.id
_entity.type
_entity.pdbx_description
1 polymer ?
#
loop_
_entity_poly.entity_id
_entity_poly.type
_entity_poly.pdbx_seq_one_letter_code
_entity_poly.pdbx_strand_id
1 'polypeptide(L)'
;MYNLTWNKVLKDSSIEYIEHPLNAFLMPKEQFAIEFQLLLDEFDGTTASDYFDFYFCRCPLNRSSFKFRDDDTKEDFVDACIELNIIPSMKEILQGEMKEEQEFRRAKSSEDLTNDFKKLKSQEMSEKYHSEKNVKKHKEKEYKSKAQQIQDTYHSLVNKLEKCTDENSRIKIEKKLTRVIQLMDHTI
;
A
#
# COMPACT_ATOMS: atom_id res chain seq x y z
N MET A 1 -25.74 2.34 -29.03
CA MET A 1 -26.86 3.06 -28.39
C MET A 1 -26.70 2.85 -26.90
N TYR A 2 -26.50 3.93 -26.16
CA TYR A 2 -26.30 3.92 -24.72
C TYR A 2 -27.65 3.72 -24.03
N ASN A 3 -27.70 2.90 -22.99
CA ASN A 3 -28.96 2.47 -22.37
C ASN A 3 -28.86 2.34 -20.84
N LEU A 4 -27.67 2.54 -20.26
CA LEU A 4 -27.40 2.34 -18.86
C LEU A 4 -27.35 3.69 -18.15
N THR A 5 -28.37 4.01 -17.37
CA THR A 5 -28.37 5.18 -16.47
C THR A 5 -27.72 4.80 -15.13
N TRP A 6 -27.25 5.79 -14.37
CA TRP A 6 -26.67 5.53 -13.04
C TRP A 6 -27.63 4.77 -12.11
N ASN A 7 -28.92 5.13 -12.12
CA ASN A 7 -29.96 4.45 -11.35
C ASN A 7 -30.09 2.94 -11.65
N LYS A 8 -29.76 2.50 -12.88
CA LYS A 8 -29.76 1.08 -13.25
C LYS A 8 -28.51 0.39 -12.71
N VAL A 9 -27.36 1.05 -12.79
CA VAL A 9 -26.07 0.57 -12.24
C VAL A 9 -26.17 0.36 -10.74
N LEU A 10 -26.77 1.32 -10.03
CA LEU A 10 -26.94 1.27 -8.58
C LEU A 10 -27.75 0.03 -8.15
N LYS A 11 -28.83 -0.28 -8.87
CA LYS A 11 -29.71 -1.44 -8.61
C LYS A 11 -29.14 -2.78 -9.09
N ASP A 12 -28.20 -2.77 -10.03
CA ASP A 12 -27.61 -3.99 -10.57
C ASP A 12 -26.59 -4.59 -9.57
N SER A 13 -26.97 -5.71 -8.94
CA SER A 13 -26.12 -6.43 -7.99
C SER A 13 -24.95 -7.16 -8.66
N SER A 14 -24.92 -7.25 -10.00
CA SER A 14 -23.77 -7.82 -10.72
C SER A 14 -22.59 -6.86 -10.82
N ILE A 15 -22.79 -5.58 -10.47
CA ILE A 15 -21.77 -4.54 -10.53
C ILE A 15 -21.30 -4.22 -9.10
N GLU A 16 -20.03 -4.48 -8.84
CA GLU A 16 -19.38 -4.29 -7.55
C GLU A 16 -18.39 -3.14 -7.58
N TYR A 17 -17.66 -2.97 -8.68
CA TYR A 17 -16.55 -2.01 -8.75
C TYR A 17 -16.61 -1.11 -9.98
N ILE A 18 -16.11 0.11 -9.84
CA ILE A 18 -16.02 1.11 -10.90
C ILE A 18 -14.61 1.71 -10.86
N GLU A 19 -14.00 1.92 -12.02
CA GLU A 19 -12.71 2.60 -12.13
C GLU A 19 -12.82 4.07 -11.67
N HIS A 20 -11.87 4.47 -10.85
CA HIS A 20 -11.80 5.84 -10.34
C HIS A 20 -11.27 6.81 -11.41
N PRO A 21 -11.79 8.06 -11.52
CA PRO A 21 -11.35 8.99 -12.55
C PRO A 21 -9.89 9.44 -12.41
N LEU A 22 -9.39 9.61 -11.18
CA LEU A 22 -8.02 10.09 -10.96
C LEU A 22 -6.93 9.00 -10.91
N ASN A 23 -7.32 7.74 -10.74
CA ASN A 23 -6.36 6.64 -10.56
C ASN A 23 -6.92 5.38 -11.19
N ALA A 24 -6.07 4.52 -11.75
CA ALA A 24 -6.51 3.28 -12.41
C ALA A 24 -6.97 2.19 -11.41
N PHE A 25 -7.40 2.56 -10.20
CA PHE A 25 -7.92 1.63 -9.20
C PHE A 25 -9.42 1.45 -9.37
N LEU A 26 -9.87 0.26 -8.99
CA LEU A 26 -11.28 -0.09 -8.91
C LEU A 26 -11.78 0.23 -7.50
N MET A 27 -12.83 1.03 -7.43
CA MET A 27 -13.49 1.45 -6.20
C MET A 27 -14.86 0.74 -6.09
N PRO A 28 -15.29 0.36 -4.87
CA PRO A 28 -16.65 -0.13 -4.65
C PRO A 28 -17.71 0.84 -5.15
N LYS A 29 -18.74 0.32 -5.81
CA LYS A 29 -19.83 1.11 -6.41
C LYS A 29 -20.49 2.07 -5.42
N GLU A 30 -20.64 1.66 -4.17
CA GLU A 30 -21.26 2.46 -3.11
C GLU A 30 -20.38 3.66 -2.73
N GLN A 31 -19.06 3.49 -2.74
CA GLN A 31 -18.13 4.61 -2.48
C GLN A 31 -18.11 5.57 -3.67
N PHE A 32 -18.10 5.03 -4.88
CA PHE A 32 -18.19 5.83 -6.11
C PHE A 32 -19.47 6.67 -6.14
N ALA A 33 -20.60 6.08 -5.71
CA ALA A 33 -21.87 6.79 -5.57
C ALA A 33 -21.76 8.02 -4.67
N ILE A 34 -21.12 7.85 -3.50
CA ILE A 34 -21.00 8.92 -2.51
C ILE A 34 -20.09 10.03 -3.00
N GLU A 35 -18.94 9.68 -3.59
CA GLU A 35 -17.93 10.64 -4.03
C GLU A 35 -18.40 11.48 -5.23
N PHE A 36 -19.06 10.83 -6.20
CA PHE A 36 -19.46 11.47 -7.46
C PHE A 36 -20.97 11.75 -7.55
N GLN A 37 -21.69 11.71 -6.40
CA GLN A 37 -23.15 11.82 -6.35
C GLN A 37 -23.69 13.01 -7.17
N LEU A 38 -23.05 14.18 -7.03
CA LEU A 38 -23.49 15.42 -7.69
C LEU A 38 -23.52 15.30 -9.22
N LEU A 39 -22.50 14.66 -9.81
CA LEU A 39 -22.44 14.44 -11.25
C LEU A 39 -23.35 13.27 -11.67
N LEU A 40 -23.40 12.21 -10.86
CA LEU A 40 -24.20 11.03 -11.16
C LEU A 40 -25.72 11.28 -11.09
N ASP A 41 -26.15 12.30 -10.36
CA ASP A 41 -27.54 12.77 -10.35
C ASP A 41 -27.96 13.40 -11.68
N GLU A 42 -27.00 13.88 -12.49
CA GLU A 42 -27.25 14.38 -13.84
C GLU A 42 -27.36 13.25 -14.88
N PHE A 43 -26.99 12.00 -14.53
CA PHE A 43 -27.01 10.85 -15.44
C PHE A 43 -28.40 10.19 -15.53
N ASP A 44 -29.38 10.99 -15.97
CA ASP A 44 -30.78 10.61 -16.12
C ASP A 44 -31.11 9.91 -17.47
N GLY A 45 -30.19 9.98 -18.44
CA GLY A 45 -30.33 9.42 -19.78
C GLY A 45 -31.15 10.28 -20.76
N THR A 46 -31.34 11.58 -20.48
CA THR A 46 -32.04 12.52 -21.36
C THR A 46 -31.26 12.77 -22.65
N THR A 47 -29.94 12.97 -22.55
CA THR A 47 -29.01 13.12 -23.67
C THR A 47 -28.04 11.94 -23.75
N ALA A 48 -27.29 11.84 -24.84
CA ALA A 48 -26.34 10.73 -25.02
C ALA A 48 -25.21 10.72 -23.98
N SER A 49 -24.81 11.90 -23.48
CA SER A 49 -23.81 12.06 -22.41
C SER A 49 -24.38 11.73 -21.02
N ASP A 50 -25.69 11.77 -20.83
CA ASP A 50 -26.31 11.49 -19.52
C ASP A 50 -26.41 9.99 -19.22
N TYR A 51 -25.88 9.14 -20.11
CA TYR A 51 -25.80 7.71 -19.91
C TYR A 51 -24.48 7.33 -19.25
N PHE A 52 -24.55 6.48 -18.23
CA PHE A 52 -23.36 5.93 -17.59
C PHE A 52 -22.52 5.08 -18.57
N ASP A 53 -23.15 4.31 -19.46
CA ASP A 53 -22.42 3.51 -20.46
C ASP A 53 -21.85 4.32 -21.65
N PHE A 54 -22.07 5.65 -21.65
CA PHE A 54 -21.31 6.59 -22.47
C PHE A 54 -19.84 6.59 -22.03
N TYR A 55 -19.60 6.93 -20.75
CA TYR A 55 -18.28 7.04 -20.14
C TYR A 55 -17.65 5.69 -19.81
N PHE A 56 -18.46 4.70 -19.42
CA PHE A 56 -17.95 3.45 -18.89
C PHE A 56 -18.29 2.24 -19.76
N CYS A 57 -17.39 1.26 -19.77
CA CYS A 57 -17.61 -0.06 -20.36
C CYS A 57 -17.33 -1.19 -19.35
N ARG A 58 -17.99 -2.34 -19.52
CA ARG A 58 -17.72 -3.52 -18.68
C ARG A 58 -16.31 -4.05 -18.96
N CYS A 59 -15.56 -4.36 -17.91
CA CYS A 59 -14.25 -4.96 -18.08
C CYS A 59 -14.38 -6.38 -18.66
N PRO A 60 -13.65 -6.71 -19.75
CA PRO A 60 -13.73 -8.04 -20.36
C PRO A 60 -13.17 -9.15 -19.45
N LEU A 61 -12.25 -8.80 -18.55
CA LEU A 61 -11.63 -9.73 -17.60
C LEU A 61 -12.44 -9.88 -16.32
N ASN A 62 -13.13 -8.82 -15.89
CA ASN A 62 -13.97 -8.84 -14.71
C ASN A 62 -15.36 -8.25 -15.02
N ARG A 63 -16.36 -9.13 -15.13
CA ARG A 63 -17.73 -8.72 -15.44
C ARG A 63 -18.42 -7.97 -14.30
N SER A 64 -17.87 -8.01 -13.08
CA SER A 64 -18.38 -7.23 -11.94
C SER A 64 -17.80 -5.82 -11.86
N SER A 65 -16.94 -5.42 -12.81
CA SER A 65 -16.37 -4.08 -12.82
C SER A 65 -16.59 -3.30 -14.11
N PHE A 66 -16.69 -1.98 -13.94
CA PHE A 66 -16.69 -1.02 -15.03
C PHE A 66 -15.37 -0.25 -15.07
N LYS A 67 -14.97 0.12 -16.29
CA LYS A 67 -13.79 0.91 -16.60
C LYS A 67 -14.15 2.03 -17.55
N PHE A 68 -13.35 3.08 -17.60
CA PHE A 68 -13.54 4.09 -18.63
C PHE A 68 -13.40 3.46 -20.02
N ARG A 69 -14.18 3.95 -20.97
CA ARG A 69 -14.18 3.42 -22.34
C ARG A 69 -12.86 3.73 -23.05
N ASP A 70 -12.38 4.95 -22.89
CA ASP A 70 -11.16 5.51 -23.46
C ASP A 70 -10.68 6.68 -22.59
N ASP A 71 -9.51 7.22 -22.93
CA ASP A 71 -8.92 8.34 -22.19
C ASP A 71 -9.72 9.65 -22.43
N ASP A 72 -10.30 9.83 -23.62
CA ASP A 72 -11.10 11.02 -23.95
C ASP A 72 -12.34 11.13 -23.05
N THR A 73 -13.13 10.05 -22.93
CA THR A 73 -14.31 10.03 -22.04
C THR A 73 -13.94 10.18 -20.57
N LYS A 74 -12.75 9.72 -20.19
CA LYS A 74 -12.23 9.90 -18.83
C LYS A 74 -11.87 11.36 -18.56
N GLU A 75 -11.22 12.03 -19.51
CA GLU A 75 -10.91 13.46 -19.42
C GLU A 75 -12.21 14.27 -19.31
N ASP A 76 -13.20 14.00 -20.17
CA ASP A 76 -14.51 14.67 -20.12
C ASP A 76 -15.20 14.50 -18.74
N PHE A 77 -15.14 13.29 -18.17
CA PHE A 77 -15.72 13.02 -16.85
C PHE A 77 -14.97 13.78 -15.73
N VAL A 78 -13.64 13.85 -15.81
CA VAL A 78 -12.82 14.60 -14.85
C VAL A 78 -13.11 16.10 -14.93
N ASP A 79 -13.21 16.65 -16.14
CA ASP A 79 -13.52 18.06 -16.35
C ASP A 79 -14.90 18.41 -15.76
N ALA A 80 -15.91 17.58 -16.00
CA ALA A 80 -17.23 17.74 -15.37
C ALA A 80 -17.15 17.70 -13.82
N CYS A 81 -16.32 16.81 -13.26
CA CYS A 81 -16.09 16.76 -11.81
C CYS A 81 -15.40 18.03 -11.28
N ILE A 82 -14.49 18.62 -12.05
CA ILE A 82 -13.82 19.88 -11.68
C ILE A 82 -14.81 21.05 -11.72
N GLU A 83 -15.65 21.12 -12.76
CA GLU A 83 -16.69 22.16 -12.89
C GLU A 83 -17.69 22.13 -11.73
N LEU A 84 -18.04 20.93 -11.26
CA LEU A 84 -18.91 20.72 -10.10
C LEU A 84 -18.19 20.85 -8.75
N ASN A 85 -16.89 21.16 -8.73
CA ASN A 85 -16.03 21.22 -7.54
C ASN A 85 -16.02 19.90 -6.72
N ILE A 86 -16.23 18.76 -7.38
CA ILE A 86 -16.08 17.42 -6.78
C ILE A 86 -14.60 17.11 -6.62
N ILE A 87 -13.82 17.43 -7.66
CA ILE A 87 -12.36 17.26 -7.70
C ILE A 87 -11.72 18.66 -7.78
N PRO A 88 -10.70 18.96 -6.95
CA PRO A 88 -9.99 20.23 -7.05
C PRO A 88 -9.24 20.34 -8.37
N SER A 89 -9.27 21.52 -8.98
CA SER A 89 -8.50 21.76 -10.19
C SER A 89 -6.99 21.72 -9.89
N MET A 90 -6.18 21.34 -10.88
CA MET A 90 -4.72 21.39 -10.73
C MET A 90 -4.21 22.78 -10.32
N LYS A 91 -4.91 23.86 -10.68
CA LYS A 91 -4.54 25.23 -10.29
C LYS A 91 -4.78 25.50 -8.79
N GLU A 92 -5.80 24.88 -8.19
CA GLU A 92 -6.10 25.01 -6.76
C GLU A 92 -5.19 24.14 -5.90
N ILE A 93 -4.78 22.96 -6.38
CA ILE A 93 -3.76 22.13 -5.71
C ILE A 93 -2.44 22.91 -5.54
N LEU A 94 -2.17 23.85 -6.44
CA LEU A 94 -0.97 24.71 -6.44
C LEU A 94 -1.16 26.02 -5.66
N GLN A 95 -2.37 26.30 -5.14
CA GLN A 95 -2.61 27.46 -4.27
C GLN A 95 -2.07 27.15 -2.86
N GLY A 96 -0.77 27.39 -2.70
CA GLY A 96 0.01 27.10 -1.51
C GLY A 96 1.51 27.18 -1.78
N GLU A 97 1.92 27.08 -3.06
CA GLU A 97 3.29 27.31 -3.48
C GLU A 97 3.67 28.80 -3.31
N MET A 98 4.83 29.06 -2.70
CA MET A 98 5.41 30.41 -2.73
C MET A 98 5.81 30.76 -4.17
N LYS A 99 5.82 32.05 -4.54
CA LYS A 99 6.17 32.51 -5.90
C LYS A 99 7.49 31.90 -6.43
N GLU A 100 8.45 31.70 -5.53
CA GLU A 100 9.77 31.10 -5.83
C GLU A 100 9.65 29.62 -6.26
N GLU A 101 8.75 28.84 -5.67
CA GLU A 101 8.52 27.43 -6.02
C GLU A 101 7.81 27.31 -7.39
N GLN A 102 6.90 28.25 -7.68
CA GLN A 102 6.20 28.32 -8.96
C GLN A 102 7.16 28.67 -10.11
N GLU A 103 8.09 29.59 -9.89
CA GLU A 103 9.13 29.95 -10.87
C GLU A 103 10.14 28.81 -11.07
N PHE A 104 10.54 28.11 -10.01
CA PHE A 104 11.45 26.97 -10.08
C PHE A 104 10.86 25.81 -10.89
N ARG A 105 9.57 25.51 -10.75
CA ARG A 105 8.88 24.50 -11.57
C ARG A 105 8.79 24.90 -13.04
N ARG A 106 8.51 26.18 -13.34
CA ARG A 106 8.45 26.69 -14.72
C ARG A 106 9.83 26.75 -15.39
N ALA A 107 10.89 26.95 -14.60
CA ALA A 107 12.27 27.00 -15.08
C ALA A 107 12.88 25.62 -15.33
N LYS A 108 12.34 24.55 -14.73
CA LYS A 108 12.82 23.18 -14.96
C LYS A 108 12.19 22.57 -16.22
N SER A 109 13.05 22.16 -17.15
CA SER A 109 12.65 21.34 -18.29
C SER A 109 12.12 19.99 -17.81
N SER A 110 11.26 19.33 -18.59
CA SER A 110 10.84 17.94 -18.34
C SER A 110 12.03 16.99 -18.19
N GLU A 111 13.15 17.27 -18.87
CA GLU A 111 14.39 16.51 -18.74
C GLU A 111 15.04 16.68 -17.36
N ASP A 112 15.03 17.88 -16.78
CA ASP A 112 15.59 18.14 -15.45
C ASP A 112 14.77 17.45 -14.35
N LEU A 113 13.44 17.48 -14.48
CA LEU A 113 12.54 16.76 -13.55
C LEU A 113 12.74 15.25 -13.62
N THR A 114 12.93 14.68 -14.83
CA THR A 114 13.19 13.23 -14.96
C THR A 114 14.55 12.83 -14.39
N ASN A 115 15.57 13.69 -14.50
CA ASN A 115 16.88 13.43 -13.92
C ASN A 115 16.87 13.52 -12.38
N ASP A 116 16.15 14.50 -11.82
CA ASP A 116 15.94 14.61 -10.38
C ASP A 116 15.15 13.42 -9.84
N PHE A 117 14.09 12.98 -10.54
CA PHE A 117 13.34 11.80 -10.16
C PHE A 117 14.19 10.52 -10.21
N LYS A 118 15.02 10.34 -11.25
CA LYS A 118 15.97 9.21 -11.33
C LYS A 118 16.99 9.23 -10.19
N LYS A 119 17.45 10.42 -9.78
CA LYS A 119 18.41 10.60 -8.70
C LYS A 119 17.79 10.34 -7.32
N LEU A 120 16.56 10.81 -7.08
CA LEU A 120 15.79 10.51 -5.88
C LEU A 120 15.49 9.01 -5.78
N LYS A 121 15.06 8.39 -6.87
CA LYS A 121 14.79 6.94 -6.91
C LYS A 121 16.05 6.11 -6.68
N SER A 122 17.21 6.55 -7.17
CA SER A 122 18.47 5.86 -6.91
C SER A 122 18.95 6.04 -5.46
N GLN A 123 18.71 7.21 -4.85
CA GLN A 123 18.94 7.43 -3.42
C GLN A 123 18.01 6.59 -2.55
N GLU A 124 16.69 6.63 -2.77
CA GLU A 124 15.72 5.79 -2.03
C GLU A 124 16.03 4.30 -2.16
N MET A 125 16.37 3.84 -3.37
CA MET A 125 16.74 2.43 -3.58
C MET A 125 18.04 2.08 -2.85
N SER A 126 19.01 3.01 -2.76
CA SER A 126 20.25 2.81 -2.03
C SER A 126 20.05 2.82 -0.50
N GLU A 127 19.20 3.72 0.00
CA GLU A 127 18.83 3.83 1.41
C GLU A 127 18.03 2.61 1.87
N LYS A 128 17.08 2.15 1.06
CA LYS A 128 16.33 0.91 1.29
C LYS A 128 17.23 -0.32 1.26
N TYR A 129 18.21 -0.36 0.35
CA TYR A 129 19.23 -1.42 0.33
C TYR A 129 20.12 -1.41 1.58
N HIS A 130 20.44 -0.22 2.12
CA HIS A 130 21.24 -0.08 3.33
C HIS A 130 20.44 -0.38 4.60
N SER A 131 19.16 -0.01 4.66
CA SER A 131 18.27 -0.35 5.78
C SER A 131 17.95 -1.86 5.81
N GLU A 132 17.68 -2.50 4.67
CA GLU A 132 17.41 -3.94 4.61
C GLU A 132 18.63 -4.81 4.92
N LYS A 133 19.84 -4.40 4.49
CA LYS A 133 21.09 -5.09 4.89
C LYS A 133 21.39 -4.95 6.39
N ASN A 134 21.07 -3.80 6.99
CA ASN A 134 21.26 -3.60 8.43
C ASN A 134 20.24 -4.37 9.28
N VAL A 135 18.97 -4.46 8.85
CA VAL A 135 17.94 -5.25 9.57
C VAL A 135 18.22 -6.76 9.50
N LYS A 136 18.68 -7.30 8.37
CA LYS A 136 19.08 -8.72 8.27
C LYS A 136 20.33 -9.02 9.11
N LYS A 137 21.34 -8.16 9.12
CA LYS A 137 22.53 -8.32 9.99
C LYS A 137 22.20 -8.20 11.48
N HIS A 138 21.22 -7.39 11.87
CA HIS A 138 20.83 -7.25 13.28
C HIS A 138 20.11 -8.50 13.79
N LYS A 139 19.15 -9.04 13.02
CA LYS A 139 18.45 -10.28 13.41
C LYS A 139 19.37 -11.50 13.46
N GLU A 140 20.35 -11.59 12.56
CA GLU A 140 21.31 -12.69 12.51
C GLU A 140 22.37 -12.62 13.64
N LYS A 141 22.75 -11.41 14.08
CA LYS A 141 23.59 -11.23 15.28
C LYS A 141 22.83 -11.48 16.59
N GLU A 142 21.55 -11.13 16.65
CA GLU A 142 20.72 -11.30 17.85
C GLU A 142 20.35 -12.79 18.09
N TYR A 143 20.05 -13.54 17.02
CA TYR A 143 19.86 -15.00 17.12
C TYR A 143 21.15 -15.74 17.49
N LYS A 144 22.30 -15.36 16.90
CA LYS A 144 23.61 -15.90 17.31
C LYS A 144 23.93 -15.59 18.78
N SER A 145 23.51 -14.44 19.30
CA SER A 145 23.73 -14.07 20.71
C SER A 145 22.89 -14.92 21.68
N LYS A 146 21.61 -15.17 21.39
CA LYS A 146 20.75 -16.00 22.26
C LYS A 146 21.16 -17.47 22.27
N ALA A 147 21.45 -18.04 21.10
CA ALA A 147 21.96 -19.41 21.01
C ALA A 147 23.27 -19.59 21.78
N GLN A 148 24.21 -18.63 21.64
CA GLN A 148 25.47 -18.64 22.39
C GLN A 148 25.26 -18.52 23.90
N GLN A 149 24.37 -17.63 24.35
CA GLN A 149 24.05 -17.49 25.78
C GLN A 149 23.44 -18.76 26.39
N ILE A 150 22.58 -19.46 25.63
CA ILE A 150 22.00 -20.74 26.05
C ILE A 150 23.11 -21.80 26.14
N GLN A 151 24.03 -21.84 25.18
CA GLN A 151 25.16 -22.76 25.17
C GLN A 151 26.15 -22.52 26.34
N ASP A 152 26.48 -21.25 26.62
CA ASP A 152 27.34 -20.88 27.74
C ASP A 152 26.70 -21.26 29.09
N THR A 153 25.38 -21.06 29.20
CA THR A 153 24.60 -21.47 30.39
C THR A 153 24.59 -22.98 30.56
N TYR A 154 24.44 -23.74 29.47
CA TYR A 154 24.52 -25.20 29.49
C TYR A 154 25.89 -25.67 30.01
N HIS A 155 26.99 -25.19 29.44
CA HIS A 155 28.33 -25.57 29.88
C HIS A 155 28.61 -25.18 31.34
N SER A 156 28.13 -24.01 31.78
CA SER A 156 28.23 -23.59 33.18
C SER A 156 27.50 -24.54 34.13
N LEU A 157 26.31 -25.02 33.75
CA LEU A 157 25.52 -25.95 34.57
C LEU A 157 26.13 -27.36 34.60
N VAL A 158 26.65 -27.86 33.47
CA VAL A 158 27.37 -29.15 33.43
C VAL A 158 28.61 -29.12 34.33
N ASN A 159 29.42 -28.06 34.22
CA ASN A 159 30.60 -27.90 35.07
C ASN A 159 30.22 -27.79 36.57
N LYS A 160 29.07 -27.19 36.89
CA LYS A 160 28.56 -27.14 38.27
C LYS A 160 28.05 -28.51 38.73
N LEU A 161 27.45 -29.30 37.85
CA LEU A 161 26.99 -30.66 38.15
C LEU A 161 28.16 -31.58 38.49
N GLU A 162 29.25 -31.52 37.71
CA GLU A 162 30.46 -32.31 37.93
C GLU A 162 31.16 -32.00 39.26
N LYS A 163 31.08 -30.74 39.72
CA LYS A 163 31.71 -30.28 40.96
C LYS A 163 30.77 -30.32 42.17
N CYS A 164 29.52 -30.74 41.99
CA CYS A 164 28.53 -30.75 43.07
C CYS A 164 28.61 -32.05 43.87
N THR A 165 28.81 -31.92 45.19
CA THR A 165 28.82 -33.05 46.12
C THR A 165 27.51 -33.20 46.91
N ASP A 166 26.62 -32.20 46.87
CA ASP A 166 25.34 -32.18 47.58
C ASP A 166 24.19 -32.65 46.68
N GLU A 167 23.48 -33.68 47.12
CA GLU A 167 22.40 -34.34 46.36
C GLU A 167 21.23 -33.39 46.06
N ASN A 168 20.87 -32.53 47.01
CA ASN A 168 19.79 -31.57 46.83
C ASN A 168 20.14 -30.50 45.79
N SER A 169 21.40 -30.06 45.77
CA SER A 169 21.93 -29.12 44.79
C SER A 169 22.05 -29.76 43.41
N ARG A 170 22.42 -31.04 43.34
CA ARG A 170 22.45 -31.83 42.11
C ARG A 170 21.08 -31.88 41.42
N ILE A 171 20.03 -32.26 42.15
CA ILE A 171 18.65 -32.30 41.63
C ILE A 171 18.20 -30.92 41.12
N LYS A 172 18.57 -29.83 41.80
CA LYS A 172 18.26 -28.47 41.36
C LYS A 172 18.99 -28.08 40.08
N ILE A 173 20.25 -28.51 39.91
CA ILE A 173 21.05 -28.26 38.69
C ILE A 173 20.48 -29.07 37.53
N GLU A 174 20.14 -30.34 37.74
CA GLU A 174 19.54 -31.21 36.71
C GLU A 174 18.22 -30.64 36.19
N LYS A 175 17.31 -30.17 37.07
CA LYS A 175 16.08 -29.49 36.65
C LYS A 175 16.34 -28.24 35.80
N LYS A 176 17.39 -27.47 36.12
CA LYS A 176 17.79 -26.30 35.32
C LYS A 176 18.37 -26.73 33.97
N LEU A 177 19.16 -27.80 33.94
CA LEU A 177 19.74 -28.35 32.72
C LEU A 177 18.65 -28.82 31.75
N THR A 178 17.63 -29.55 32.24
CA THR A 178 16.48 -29.97 31.42
C THR A 178 15.76 -28.78 30.79
N ARG A 179 15.57 -27.69 31.56
CA ARG A 179 14.94 -26.47 31.04
C ARG A 179 15.79 -25.78 29.97
N VAL A 180 17.12 -25.79 30.12
CA VAL A 180 18.03 -25.22 29.13
C VAL A 180 18.04 -26.06 27.85
N ILE A 181 18.01 -27.39 27.95
CA ILE A 181 17.92 -28.29 26.79
C ILE A 181 16.62 -28.06 26.01
N GLN A 182 15.48 -27.95 26.70
CA GLN A 182 14.20 -27.62 26.05
C GLN A 182 14.24 -26.28 25.31
N LEU A 183 14.94 -25.28 25.86
CA LEU A 183 15.11 -23.99 25.18
C LEU A 183 16.03 -24.10 23.95
N MET A 184 17.01 -25.00 23.95
CA MET A 184 17.84 -25.27 22.76
C MET A 184 17.01 -25.88 21.62
N ASP A 185 16.15 -26.85 21.93
CA ASP A 185 15.31 -27.54 20.93
C ASP A 185 14.29 -26.61 20.25
N HIS A 186 13.91 -25.50 20.89
CA HIS A 186 12.99 -24.50 20.32
C HIS A 186 13.69 -23.32 19.63
N THR A 187 15.02 -23.20 19.73
CA THR A 187 15.78 -22.05 19.19
C THR A 187 16.52 -22.38 17.88
N ILE A 188 16.67 -23.67 17.54
CA ILE A 188 17.27 -24.18 16.29
C ILE A 188 16.17 -24.55 15.30
#